data_AF-A0A094F570-F1
#
_entry.id   AF-A0A094F570-F1
#
_cell.length_a   1.000
_cell.length_b   1.000
_cell.length_c   1.000
_cell.angle_alpha   90.00
_cell.angle_beta   90.00
_cell.angle_gamma   90.00
#
_symmetry.space_group_name_H-M   'P 1'
#
loop_
_entity.id
_entity.type
_entity.pdbx_description
1 polymer ?
#
loop_
_entity_poly.entity_id
_entity_poly.type
_entity_poly.pdbx_seq_one_letter_code
_entity_poly.pdbx_strand_id
1 'polypeptide(L)'
;MHSNSLLLLGLAPANVLGAILYATHYSGTLSVLSLSDSSLTVVSSEKNCGPAPSWVTFDSANQVLYCVDELNQGGSLNAFNADAEGGLTPIASAKLLGNPVHSALYGGEDGISFQAFAHYSGNLISTIALPITNDSQTLQSFSYTMDGPGPDPSRQEAPHPHMAAVDPTGGFIIVPDLGADLLRVYSVDKPTGFLTSCANVTATPGSGPRHVAFWEGAGGTMMYLANELGNDVTVYSVAYPSAEGECLGLISIQTDTPYPADQEVKDGQKIGEVRVSGNTVTVSNRADESFGTNNDSIAVFAIDASGAISTPVMSPTYGSYPRTMQINAAGDLVAIGNQNSGTVVVVSRDPATGALGDEVASVSVGPEGVDGVGGLSSVAWAE
;
A
#
# COMPACT_ATOMS: atom_id res chain seq x y z
N MET A 1 9.05 61.75 -37.48
CA MET A 1 9.56 60.40 -37.18
C MET A 1 9.01 60.01 -35.82
N HIS A 2 7.95 59.20 -35.79
CA HIS A 2 7.39 58.67 -34.54
C HIS A 2 7.98 57.28 -34.34
N SER A 3 8.66 57.09 -33.21
CA SER A 3 9.26 55.82 -32.83
C SER A 3 8.22 55.00 -32.08
N ASN A 4 7.72 53.94 -32.70
CA ASN A 4 6.91 52.93 -32.03
C ASN A 4 7.86 51.98 -31.28
N SER A 5 7.82 52.03 -29.95
CA SER A 5 8.43 50.99 -29.12
C SER A 5 7.46 49.81 -29.01
N LEU A 6 7.81 48.69 -29.66
CA LEU A 6 7.17 47.39 -29.40
C LEU A 6 7.59 46.92 -28.01
N LEU A 7 6.63 46.79 -27.09
CA LEU A 7 6.80 45.98 -25.88
C LEU A 7 6.80 44.50 -26.30
N LEU A 8 7.94 43.82 -26.16
CA LEU A 8 7.95 42.35 -26.08
C LEU A 8 7.42 41.97 -24.69
N LEU A 9 6.20 41.44 -24.61
CA LEU A 9 5.78 40.65 -23.46
C LEU A 9 6.60 39.36 -23.47
N GLY A 10 7.49 39.21 -22.49
CA GLY A 10 8.12 37.93 -22.20
C GLY A 10 7.04 36.95 -21.76
N LEU A 11 6.85 35.88 -22.54
CA LEU A 11 6.15 34.69 -22.09
C LEU A 11 6.96 34.10 -20.94
N ALA A 12 6.39 34.07 -19.74
CA ALA A 12 6.94 33.28 -18.65
C ALA A 12 7.05 31.82 -19.10
N PRO A 13 8.13 31.09 -18.77
CA PRO A 13 8.19 29.67 -19.05
C PRO A 13 7.00 28.99 -18.38
N ALA A 14 6.29 28.16 -19.13
CA ALA A 14 5.29 27.28 -18.54
C ALA A 14 6.00 26.45 -17.47
N ASN A 15 5.59 26.59 -16.21
CA ASN A 15 6.00 25.66 -15.17
C ASN A 15 5.55 24.28 -15.65
N VAL A 16 6.49 23.42 -15.98
CA VAL A 16 6.21 21.99 -16.11
C VAL A 16 5.85 21.56 -14.70
N LEU A 17 4.58 21.26 -14.45
CA LEU A 17 4.15 20.71 -13.16
C LEU A 17 4.87 19.37 -12.99
N GLY A 18 5.70 19.27 -11.94
CA GLY A 18 6.34 18.02 -11.56
C GLY A 18 5.31 16.99 -11.08
N ALA A 19 5.66 15.70 -11.12
CA ALA A 19 4.81 14.66 -10.56
C ALA A 19 4.68 14.85 -9.04
N ILE A 20 3.47 14.70 -8.51
CA ILE A 20 3.17 14.91 -7.09
C ILE A 20 3.12 13.57 -6.36
N LEU A 21 3.67 13.55 -5.14
CA LEU A 21 3.53 12.43 -4.21
C LEU A 21 3.06 12.93 -2.84
N TYR A 22 2.39 12.06 -2.11
CA TYR A 22 2.04 12.24 -0.71
C TYR A 22 2.83 11.25 0.14
N ALA A 23 3.44 11.73 1.23
CA ALA A 23 4.17 10.88 2.16
C ALA A 23 3.76 11.17 3.60
N THR A 24 3.54 10.12 4.38
CA THR A 24 3.22 10.23 5.80
C THR A 24 4.36 9.73 6.67
N HIS A 25 4.42 10.25 7.88
CA HIS A 25 5.43 9.92 8.87
C HIS A 25 4.80 9.79 10.25
N TYR A 26 5.24 8.78 11.03
CA TYR A 26 4.74 8.50 12.38
C TYR A 26 5.04 9.61 13.43
N SER A 27 5.60 10.75 13.00
CA SER A 27 5.72 12.00 13.79
C SER A 27 4.48 12.90 13.66
N GLY A 28 3.42 12.40 13.04
CA GLY A 28 2.18 13.12 12.75
C GLY A 28 2.22 13.92 11.45
N THR A 29 3.18 13.67 10.57
CA THR A 29 3.47 14.55 9.43
C THR A 29 2.91 13.96 8.14
N LEU A 30 2.23 14.80 7.36
CA LEU A 30 1.79 14.54 5.99
C LEU A 30 2.46 15.57 5.08
N SER A 31 3.29 15.09 4.16
CA SER A 31 4.10 15.91 3.26
C SER A 31 3.61 15.78 1.82
N VAL A 32 3.57 16.90 1.12
CA VAL A 32 3.40 16.97 -0.34
C VAL A 32 4.79 17.08 -0.95
N LEU A 33 5.10 16.17 -1.86
CA LEU A 33 6.37 16.10 -2.56
C LEU A 33 6.17 16.41 -4.04
N SER A 34 7.16 17.04 -4.66
CA SER A 34 7.20 17.23 -6.12
C SER A 34 8.49 16.68 -6.70
N LEU A 35 8.35 15.84 -7.72
CA LEU A 35 9.41 15.32 -8.56
C LEU A 35 9.47 16.11 -9.86
N SER A 36 10.55 16.86 -10.07
CA SER A 36 10.84 17.58 -11.32
C SER A 36 12.33 17.49 -11.64
N ASP A 37 12.69 17.23 -12.89
CA ASP A 37 14.09 17.19 -13.37
C ASP A 37 15.03 16.36 -12.47
N SER A 38 14.60 15.14 -12.08
CA SER A 38 15.34 14.25 -11.17
C SER A 38 15.63 14.89 -9.78
N SER A 39 14.80 15.82 -9.35
CA SER A 39 14.83 16.39 -8.00
C SER A 39 13.50 16.14 -7.31
N LEU A 40 13.56 15.52 -6.13
CA LEU A 40 12.41 15.30 -5.26
C LEU A 40 12.50 16.31 -4.11
N THR A 41 11.45 17.11 -3.93
CA THR A 41 11.44 18.19 -2.94
C THR A 41 10.17 18.14 -2.10
N VAL A 42 10.28 18.52 -0.82
CA VAL A 42 9.12 18.74 0.05
C VAL A 42 8.54 20.11 -0.29
N VAL A 43 7.33 20.13 -0.84
CA VAL A 43 6.59 21.35 -1.18
C VAL A 43 5.92 21.94 0.05
N SER A 44 5.27 21.08 0.83
CA SER A 44 4.62 21.44 2.09
C SER A 44 4.59 20.24 3.03
N SER A 45 4.39 20.51 4.32
CA SER A 45 4.39 19.50 5.36
C SER A 45 3.54 19.96 6.54
N GLU A 46 2.52 19.19 6.87
CA GLU A 46 1.49 19.59 7.83
C GLU A 46 1.18 18.45 8.82
N LYS A 47 0.58 18.80 9.96
CA LYS A 47 0.17 17.83 11.00
C LYS A 47 -1.34 17.66 11.11
N ASN A 48 -1.98 17.45 9.96
CA ASN A 48 -3.45 17.46 9.85
C ASN A 48 -4.08 16.07 9.73
N CYS A 49 -3.28 14.99 9.66
CA CYS A 49 -3.76 13.60 9.61
C CYS A 49 -3.71 12.89 10.99
N GLY A 50 -3.68 13.66 12.07
CA GLY A 50 -3.50 13.09 13.41
C GLY A 50 -2.04 12.73 13.75
N PRO A 51 -1.80 12.23 14.97
CA PRO A 51 -0.45 12.02 15.49
C PRO A 51 0.28 10.80 14.92
N ALA A 52 -0.42 9.80 14.35
CA ALA A 52 0.19 8.57 13.87
C ALA A 52 -0.32 8.19 12.45
N PRO A 53 -0.13 9.04 11.43
CA PRO A 53 -0.60 8.75 10.09
C PRO A 53 0.13 7.51 9.54
N SER A 54 -0.59 6.44 9.27
CA SER A 54 -0.01 5.13 8.89
C SER A 54 -0.17 4.80 7.42
N TRP A 55 -1.24 5.30 6.79
CA TRP A 55 -1.60 4.95 5.43
C TRP A 55 -2.29 6.11 4.72
N VAL A 56 -2.01 6.26 3.44
CA VAL A 56 -2.74 7.17 2.55
C VAL A 56 -3.38 6.41 1.40
N THR A 57 -4.53 6.89 0.95
CA THR A 57 -5.23 6.40 -0.25
C THR A 57 -5.66 7.62 -1.04
N PHE A 58 -5.17 7.76 -2.27
CA PHE A 58 -5.54 8.84 -3.15
C PHE A 58 -6.67 8.40 -4.08
N ASP A 59 -7.77 9.14 -4.05
CA ASP A 59 -8.86 9.05 -5.02
C ASP A 59 -8.59 10.08 -6.12
N SER A 60 -7.97 9.64 -7.21
CA SER A 60 -7.64 10.51 -8.34
C SER A 60 -8.87 10.94 -9.14
N ALA A 61 -9.98 10.19 -9.08
CA ALA A 61 -11.21 10.55 -9.77
C ALA A 61 -11.88 11.78 -9.14
N ASN A 62 -11.92 11.83 -7.80
CA ASN A 62 -12.51 12.94 -7.06
C ASN A 62 -11.49 13.96 -6.53
N GLN A 63 -10.18 13.70 -6.73
CA GLN A 63 -9.07 14.50 -6.20
C GLN A 63 -9.13 14.62 -4.67
N VAL A 64 -9.33 13.49 -4.00
CA VAL A 64 -9.40 13.41 -2.53
C VAL A 64 -8.30 12.51 -2.00
N LEU A 65 -7.51 13.03 -1.06
CA LEU A 65 -6.58 12.22 -0.28
C LEU A 65 -7.26 11.78 1.02
N TYR A 66 -7.29 10.49 1.26
CA TYR A 66 -7.67 9.88 2.52
C TYR A 66 -6.43 9.48 3.30
N CYS A 67 -6.34 9.88 4.55
CA CYS A 67 -5.20 9.60 5.41
C CYS A 67 -5.67 9.04 6.75
N VAL A 68 -5.08 7.90 7.13
CA VAL A 68 -5.49 7.07 8.26
C VAL A 68 -4.56 7.32 9.45
N ASP A 69 -5.13 7.54 10.63
CA ASP A 69 -4.42 7.77 11.90
C ASP A 69 -4.47 6.51 12.79
N GLU A 70 -3.31 5.91 13.03
CA GLU A 70 -3.10 4.60 13.67
C GLU A 70 -3.16 4.62 15.21
N LEU A 71 -3.99 5.47 15.80
CA LEU A 71 -4.13 5.49 17.26
C LEU A 71 -4.81 4.22 17.77
N ASN A 72 -4.18 3.55 18.75
CA ASN A 72 -4.68 2.33 19.39
C ASN A 72 -6.13 2.46 19.89
N GLN A 73 -6.50 3.64 20.40
CA GLN A 73 -7.88 3.96 20.76
C GLN A 73 -8.31 5.21 20.01
N GLY A 74 -9.35 5.07 19.18
CA GLY A 74 -9.97 6.22 18.52
C GLY A 74 -9.14 6.87 17.41
N GLY A 75 -8.41 6.05 16.62
CA GLY A 75 -7.86 6.47 15.33
C GLY A 75 -8.92 7.08 14.41
N SER A 76 -8.48 7.73 13.33
CA SER A 76 -9.34 8.52 12.46
C SER A 76 -9.05 8.32 10.99
N LEU A 77 -10.05 8.63 10.16
CA LEU A 77 -9.92 8.84 8.74
C LEU A 77 -10.04 10.34 8.47
N ASN A 78 -8.99 10.93 7.91
CA ASN A 78 -8.92 12.35 7.57
C ASN A 78 -8.95 12.50 6.05
N ALA A 79 -9.91 13.27 5.54
CA ALA A 79 -10.06 13.51 4.11
C ALA A 79 -9.60 14.94 3.74
N PHE A 80 -8.92 15.07 2.61
CA PHE A 80 -8.38 16.33 2.10
C PHE A 80 -8.70 16.47 0.62
N ASN A 81 -9.13 17.66 0.19
CA ASN A 81 -9.17 17.99 -1.24
C ASN A 81 -7.74 18.27 -1.69
N ALA A 82 -7.34 17.64 -2.80
CA ALA A 82 -6.10 17.91 -3.49
C ALA A 82 -6.35 18.91 -4.63
N ASP A 83 -5.51 19.95 -4.74
CA ASP A 83 -5.46 20.80 -5.93
C ASP A 83 -4.48 20.26 -6.99
N ALA A 84 -4.41 20.93 -8.14
CA ALA A 84 -3.57 20.51 -9.26
C ALA A 84 -2.06 20.59 -8.98
N GLU A 85 -1.67 21.36 -7.97
CA GLU A 85 -0.30 21.49 -7.49
C GLU A 85 0.02 20.52 -6.32
N GLY A 86 -0.95 19.70 -5.93
CA GLY A 86 -0.84 18.75 -4.83
C GLY A 86 -1.17 19.32 -3.45
N GLY A 87 -1.53 20.60 -3.35
CA GLY A 87 -1.92 21.26 -2.12
C GLY A 87 -3.13 20.58 -1.47
N LEU A 88 -3.10 20.45 -0.14
CA LEU A 88 -4.11 19.71 0.62
C LEU A 88 -4.96 20.65 1.49
N THR A 89 -6.26 20.63 1.27
CA THR A 89 -7.25 21.35 2.11
C THR A 89 -8.10 20.35 2.90
N PRO A 90 -8.10 20.38 4.25
CA PRO A 90 -8.91 19.47 5.05
C PRO A 90 -10.41 19.57 4.74
N ILE A 91 -11.09 18.42 4.62
CA ILE A 91 -12.54 18.30 4.38
C ILE A 91 -13.25 17.90 5.67
N ALA A 92 -12.89 16.74 6.22
CA ALA A 92 -13.56 16.12 7.35
C ALA A 92 -12.65 15.08 8.03
N SER A 93 -12.96 14.78 9.29
CA SER A 93 -12.32 13.72 10.07
C SER A 93 -13.40 12.83 10.69
N ALA A 94 -13.43 11.55 10.33
CA ALA A 94 -14.32 10.55 10.90
C ALA A 94 -13.58 9.66 11.88
N LYS A 95 -14.21 9.34 13.02
CA LYS A 95 -13.63 8.45 14.02
C LYS A 95 -13.72 6.99 13.56
N LEU A 96 -12.62 6.25 13.70
CA LEU A 96 -12.52 4.82 13.44
C LEU A 96 -12.44 4.03 14.75
N LEU A 97 -12.51 2.69 14.63
CA LEU A 97 -12.53 1.78 15.77
C LEU A 97 -11.16 1.53 16.42
N GLY A 98 -10.07 2.11 15.89
CA GLY A 98 -8.72 2.10 16.48
C GLY A 98 -7.69 1.22 15.77
N ASN A 99 -6.42 1.63 15.80
CA ASN A 99 -5.25 1.02 15.12
C ASN A 99 -5.46 0.61 13.64
N PRO A 100 -6.04 1.47 12.78
CA PRO A 100 -6.15 1.19 11.34
C PRO A 100 -4.78 1.29 10.65
N VAL A 101 -4.37 0.24 9.94
CA VAL A 101 -3.04 0.14 9.30
C VAL A 101 -3.06 0.18 7.77
N HIS A 102 -4.24 0.01 7.17
CA HIS A 102 -4.44 0.04 5.72
C HIS A 102 -5.90 0.38 5.39
N SER A 103 -6.13 1.02 4.25
CA SER A 103 -7.47 1.27 3.71
C SER A 103 -7.57 1.03 2.20
N ALA A 104 -8.77 0.72 1.72
CA ALA A 104 -9.08 0.59 0.30
C ALA A 104 -10.47 1.14 -0.03
N LEU A 105 -10.58 1.87 -1.14
CA LEU A 105 -11.84 2.33 -1.71
C LEU A 105 -12.55 1.15 -2.39
N TYR A 106 -13.87 1.06 -2.28
CA TYR A 106 -14.67 -0.01 -2.89
C TYR A 106 -16.15 0.38 -3.06
N GLY A 107 -16.88 -0.43 -3.84
CA GLY A 107 -18.34 -0.38 -3.93
C GLY A 107 -18.90 0.86 -4.62
N GLY A 108 -20.22 0.91 -4.79
CA GLY A 108 -20.88 1.87 -5.68
C GLY A 108 -20.78 1.47 -7.15
N GLU A 109 -21.47 2.22 -8.01
CA GLU A 109 -21.32 2.09 -9.47
C GLU A 109 -19.95 2.59 -9.95
N ASP A 110 -19.32 3.47 -9.18
CA ASP A 110 -18.00 4.06 -9.41
C ASP A 110 -16.84 3.26 -8.81
N GLY A 111 -17.14 2.25 -7.96
CA GLY A 111 -16.13 1.44 -7.28
C GLY A 111 -15.44 2.14 -6.11
N ILE A 112 -15.86 3.34 -5.73
CA ILE A 112 -15.21 4.20 -4.72
C ILE A 112 -16.19 4.85 -3.73
N SER A 113 -17.44 4.39 -3.69
CA SER A 113 -18.48 4.96 -2.81
C SER A 113 -18.32 4.60 -1.32
N PHE A 114 -17.41 3.69 -0.98
CA PHE A 114 -17.15 3.22 0.38
C PHE A 114 -15.65 3.02 0.62
N GLN A 115 -15.25 2.93 1.88
CA GLN A 115 -13.86 2.61 2.24
C GLN A 115 -13.80 1.55 3.35
N ALA A 116 -12.92 0.57 3.17
CA ALA A 116 -12.68 -0.52 4.11
C ALA A 116 -11.33 -0.33 4.82
N PHE A 117 -11.25 -0.77 6.08
CA PHE A 117 -10.09 -0.60 6.95
C PHE A 117 -9.70 -1.93 7.60
N ALA A 118 -8.40 -2.22 7.63
CA ALA A 118 -7.83 -3.28 8.46
C ALA A 118 -7.29 -2.69 9.76
N HIS A 119 -7.69 -3.26 10.91
CA HIS A 119 -7.28 -2.80 12.22
C HIS A 119 -6.40 -3.84 12.90
N TYR A 120 -5.09 -3.60 12.95
CA TYR A 120 -4.09 -4.60 13.34
C TYR A 120 -4.25 -5.03 14.80
N SER A 121 -4.16 -4.09 15.74
CA SER A 121 -4.33 -4.34 17.19
C SER A 121 -5.79 -4.31 17.64
N GLY A 122 -6.70 -3.92 16.73
CA GLY A 122 -8.15 -3.95 16.96
C GLY A 122 -8.79 -5.30 16.64
N ASN A 123 -8.05 -6.22 16.00
CA ASN A 123 -8.47 -7.56 15.64
C ASN A 123 -9.75 -7.57 14.81
N LEU A 124 -9.91 -6.58 13.92
CA LEU A 124 -11.16 -6.38 13.18
C LEU A 124 -10.93 -5.74 11.80
N ILE A 125 -11.95 -5.82 10.95
CA ILE A 125 -12.11 -4.87 9.84
C ILE A 125 -13.34 -4.00 10.07
N SER A 126 -13.35 -2.81 9.48
CA SER A 126 -14.53 -1.95 9.45
C SER A 126 -14.68 -1.24 8.11
N THR A 127 -15.88 -0.69 7.86
CA THR A 127 -16.19 0.06 6.65
C THR A 127 -16.88 1.38 6.96
N ILE A 128 -16.82 2.32 6.03
CA ILE A 128 -17.51 3.62 6.09
C ILE A 128 -18.04 4.00 4.70
N ALA A 129 -19.13 4.75 4.66
CA ALA A 129 -19.63 5.34 3.41
C ALA A 129 -18.89 6.64 3.07
N LEU A 130 -18.66 6.88 1.78
CA LEU A 130 -18.05 8.09 1.24
C LEU A 130 -19.09 8.95 0.50
N PRO A 131 -18.87 10.27 0.40
CA PRO A 131 -17.83 11.05 1.08
C PRO A 131 -18.07 11.11 2.61
N ILE A 132 -16.99 11.18 3.39
CA ILE A 132 -17.12 11.33 4.84
C ILE A 132 -17.49 12.76 5.24
N THR A 133 -18.10 12.86 6.42
CA THR A 133 -18.32 14.09 7.19
C THR A 133 -17.78 13.89 8.60
N ASN A 134 -17.72 14.94 9.42
CA ASN A 134 -17.30 14.82 10.82
C ASN A 134 -18.23 13.95 11.68
N ASP A 135 -19.48 13.75 11.24
CA ASP A 135 -20.47 12.93 11.91
C ASP A 135 -20.55 11.50 11.35
N SER A 136 -19.79 11.19 10.28
CA SER A 136 -19.80 9.87 9.66
C SER A 136 -19.40 8.78 10.67
N GLN A 137 -20.11 7.66 10.61
CA GLN A 137 -19.95 6.51 11.51
C GLN A 137 -19.55 5.28 10.73
N THR A 138 -18.99 4.29 11.44
CA THR A 138 -18.79 2.94 10.90
C THR A 138 -20.09 2.39 10.32
N LEU A 139 -20.04 1.92 9.07
CA LEU A 139 -21.13 1.25 8.38
C LEU A 139 -21.26 -0.21 8.84
N GLN A 140 -20.14 -0.94 8.86
CA GLN A 140 -20.09 -2.34 9.28
C GLN A 140 -18.73 -2.64 9.93
N SER A 141 -18.68 -3.62 10.83
CA SER A 141 -17.44 -4.12 11.40
C SER A 141 -17.50 -5.62 11.68
N PHE A 142 -16.36 -6.30 11.57
CA PHE A 142 -16.21 -7.71 11.88
C PHE A 142 -15.02 -7.90 12.81
N SER A 143 -15.28 -8.30 14.06
CA SER A 143 -14.23 -8.62 15.03
C SER A 143 -13.88 -10.09 15.01
N TYR A 144 -12.63 -10.39 15.33
CA TYR A 144 -12.09 -11.74 15.26
C TYR A 144 -11.46 -12.17 16.58
N THR A 145 -11.46 -13.48 16.79
CA THR A 145 -10.85 -14.13 17.95
C THR A 145 -10.10 -15.38 17.52
N MET A 146 -9.18 -15.85 18.36
CA MET A 146 -8.47 -17.12 18.21
C MET A 146 -8.52 -17.88 19.54
N ASP A 147 -8.52 -19.22 19.46
CA ASP A 147 -8.56 -20.09 20.65
C ASP A 147 -7.21 -20.13 21.39
N GLY A 148 -6.13 -19.71 20.74
CA GLY A 148 -4.77 -19.62 21.27
C GLY A 148 -3.83 -18.94 20.26
N PRO A 149 -2.58 -18.65 20.66
CA PRO A 149 -1.61 -18.01 19.78
C PRO A 149 -1.22 -18.92 18.60
N GLY A 150 -0.85 -18.29 17.48
CA GLY A 150 -0.23 -18.94 16.32
C GLY A 150 1.23 -19.38 16.57
N PRO A 151 1.90 -19.90 15.53
CA PRO A 151 3.26 -20.43 15.63
C PRO A 151 4.35 -19.45 16.10
N ASP A 152 4.20 -18.15 15.86
CA ASP A 152 5.02 -17.08 16.46
C ASP A 152 4.20 -16.31 17.51
N PRO A 153 4.20 -16.72 18.80
CA PRO A 153 3.39 -16.09 19.83
C PRO A 153 3.75 -14.63 20.13
N SER A 154 4.88 -14.12 19.62
CA SER A 154 5.26 -12.72 19.78
C SER A 154 4.64 -11.79 18.73
N ARG A 155 4.15 -12.37 17.63
CA ARG A 155 3.54 -11.67 16.49
C ARG A 155 2.13 -12.17 16.14
N GLN A 156 1.73 -13.31 16.71
CA GLN A 156 0.52 -14.05 16.42
C GLN A 156 -0.22 -14.41 17.72
N GLU A 157 -0.21 -13.52 18.71
CA GLU A 157 -0.92 -13.68 19.96
C GLU A 157 -2.45 -13.51 19.82
N ALA A 158 -2.87 -12.81 18.77
CA ALA A 158 -4.26 -12.51 18.43
C ALA A 158 -4.40 -12.33 16.91
N PRO A 159 -5.63 -12.24 16.36
CA PRO A 159 -5.82 -11.84 14.96
C PRO A 159 -5.24 -10.45 14.68
N HIS A 160 -4.52 -10.31 13.58
CA HIS A 160 -3.95 -9.05 13.12
C HIS A 160 -4.23 -8.82 11.62
N PRO A 161 -5.47 -8.44 11.25
CA PRO A 161 -5.79 -7.98 9.91
C PRO A 161 -4.86 -6.84 9.50
N HIS A 162 -4.18 -6.98 8.35
CA HIS A 162 -3.16 -6.01 7.94
C HIS A 162 -3.51 -5.25 6.66
N MET A 163 -4.36 -5.81 5.78
CA MET A 163 -4.79 -5.16 4.55
C MET A 163 -6.28 -5.42 4.30
N ALA A 164 -6.96 -4.47 3.68
CA ALA A 164 -8.22 -4.72 2.97
C ALA A 164 -7.94 -4.54 1.48
N ALA A 165 -8.10 -5.61 0.69
CA ALA A 165 -7.79 -5.61 -0.73
C ALA A 165 -9.04 -5.93 -1.55
N VAL A 166 -9.40 -5.04 -2.47
CA VAL A 166 -10.52 -5.24 -3.38
C VAL A 166 -10.03 -6.06 -4.57
N ASP A 167 -10.77 -7.09 -4.93
CA ASP A 167 -10.44 -7.89 -6.11
C ASP A 167 -10.70 -7.10 -7.41
N PRO A 168 -10.09 -7.46 -8.56
CA PRO A 168 -10.26 -6.74 -9.82
C PRO A 168 -11.71 -6.55 -10.29
N THR A 169 -12.62 -7.45 -9.93
CA THR A 169 -14.05 -7.33 -10.27
C THR A 169 -14.81 -6.35 -9.37
N GLY A 170 -14.23 -5.98 -8.22
CA GLY A 170 -14.89 -5.23 -7.15
C GLY A 170 -15.98 -6.00 -6.41
N GLY A 171 -16.09 -7.31 -6.63
CA GLY A 171 -17.11 -8.17 -6.03
C GLY A 171 -16.71 -8.74 -4.67
N PHE A 172 -15.43 -8.65 -4.31
CA PHE A 172 -14.86 -9.27 -3.13
C PHE A 172 -13.82 -8.38 -2.46
N ILE A 173 -13.72 -8.51 -1.13
CA ILE A 173 -12.61 -7.99 -0.33
C ILE A 173 -11.89 -9.16 0.32
N ILE A 174 -10.58 -9.19 0.17
CA ILE A 174 -9.66 -10.14 0.80
C ILE A 174 -8.89 -9.39 1.89
N VAL A 175 -8.80 -10.02 3.06
CA VAL A 175 -8.13 -9.46 4.23
C VAL A 175 -7.12 -10.46 4.75
N PRO A 176 -5.82 -10.26 4.46
CA PRO A 176 -4.74 -10.99 5.11
C PRO A 176 -4.71 -10.69 6.61
N ASP A 177 -4.75 -11.75 7.39
CA ASP A 177 -4.68 -11.72 8.84
C ASP A 177 -3.37 -12.37 9.29
N LEU A 178 -2.40 -11.51 9.61
CA LEU A 178 -1.05 -11.90 10.00
C LEU A 178 -1.08 -12.80 11.24
N GLY A 179 -1.89 -12.40 12.22
CA GLY A 179 -1.94 -13.05 13.52
C GLY A 179 -2.61 -14.42 13.48
N ALA A 180 -3.58 -14.62 12.58
CA ALA A 180 -4.35 -15.85 12.49
C ALA A 180 -3.87 -16.84 11.42
N ASP A 181 -2.90 -16.46 10.57
CA ASP A 181 -2.55 -17.20 9.33
C ASP A 181 -3.78 -17.49 8.46
N LEU A 182 -4.63 -16.48 8.29
CA LEU A 182 -5.86 -16.57 7.49
C LEU A 182 -5.92 -15.50 6.41
N LEU A 183 -6.57 -15.83 5.32
CA LEU A 183 -7.15 -14.87 4.38
C LEU A 183 -8.67 -14.85 4.64
N ARG A 184 -9.17 -13.73 5.13
CA ARG A 184 -10.62 -13.53 5.34
C ARG A 184 -11.21 -13.00 4.05
N VAL A 185 -12.31 -13.60 3.62
CA VAL A 185 -12.93 -13.29 2.33
C VAL A 185 -14.33 -12.74 2.58
N TYR A 186 -14.68 -11.68 1.86
CA TYR A 186 -16.01 -11.06 1.92
C TYR A 186 -16.53 -10.86 0.50
N SER A 187 -17.80 -11.17 0.25
CA SER A 187 -18.50 -10.68 -0.93
C SER A 187 -19.04 -9.28 -0.67
N VAL A 188 -19.09 -8.47 -1.73
CA VAL A 188 -19.47 -7.05 -1.71
C VAL A 188 -20.83 -6.87 -2.37
N ASP A 189 -21.80 -6.34 -1.62
CA ASP A 189 -23.00 -5.74 -2.20
C ASP A 189 -22.66 -4.32 -2.66
N LYS A 190 -22.28 -4.17 -3.95
CA LYS A 190 -21.74 -2.90 -4.47
C LYS A 190 -22.67 -1.71 -4.22
N PRO A 191 -23.98 -1.75 -4.52
CA PRO A 191 -24.88 -0.63 -4.25
C PRO A 191 -24.91 -0.15 -2.79
N THR A 192 -24.81 -1.05 -1.82
CA THR A 192 -25.00 -0.72 -0.40
C THR A 192 -23.70 -0.63 0.38
N GLY A 193 -22.60 -1.16 -0.16
CA GLY A 193 -21.32 -1.31 0.51
C GLY A 193 -21.30 -2.38 1.59
N PHE A 194 -22.39 -3.13 1.81
CA PHE A 194 -22.38 -4.17 2.83
C PHE A 194 -21.55 -5.37 2.40
N LEU A 195 -20.78 -5.88 3.35
CA LEU A 195 -19.97 -7.08 3.19
C LEU A 195 -20.69 -8.30 3.77
N THR A 196 -20.56 -9.44 3.10
CA THR A 196 -20.99 -10.74 3.62
C THR A 196 -19.77 -11.65 3.77
N SER A 197 -19.56 -12.19 4.97
CA SER A 197 -18.43 -13.07 5.26
C SER A 197 -18.54 -14.39 4.48
N CYS A 198 -17.43 -14.76 3.85
CA CYS A 198 -17.21 -16.06 3.26
C CYS A 198 -16.42 -16.97 4.21
N ALA A 199 -16.21 -18.23 3.79
CA ALA A 199 -15.26 -19.10 4.46
C ALA A 199 -13.84 -18.51 4.35
N ASN A 200 -13.10 -18.55 5.46
CA ASN A 200 -11.69 -18.15 5.45
C ASN A 200 -10.87 -19.17 4.67
N VAL A 201 -9.77 -18.71 4.07
CA VAL A 201 -8.74 -19.56 3.48
C VAL A 201 -7.57 -19.60 4.45
N THR A 202 -7.11 -20.81 4.80
CA THR A 202 -5.97 -21.00 5.69
C THR A 202 -4.67 -20.82 4.92
N ALA A 203 -3.82 -19.92 5.39
CA ALA A 203 -2.46 -19.77 4.90
C ALA A 203 -1.51 -20.77 5.61
N THR A 204 -0.27 -20.84 5.17
CA THR A 204 0.75 -21.67 5.83
C THR A 204 0.92 -21.20 7.29
N PRO A 205 0.89 -22.10 8.28
CA PRO A 205 1.11 -21.72 9.67
C PRO A 205 2.47 -21.02 9.88
N GLY A 206 2.47 -19.87 10.55
CA GLY A 206 3.65 -19.03 10.79
C GLY A 206 4.02 -18.14 9.62
N SER A 207 3.25 -18.11 8.54
CA SER A 207 3.54 -17.27 7.37
C SER A 207 3.29 -15.79 7.64
N GLY A 208 2.29 -15.45 8.46
CA GLY A 208 1.91 -14.08 8.74
C GLY A 208 1.47 -13.30 7.49
N PRO A 209 0.31 -13.64 6.89
CA PRO A 209 -0.24 -12.94 5.72
C PRO A 209 -0.35 -11.43 5.93
N ARG A 210 0.29 -10.63 5.08
CA ARG A 210 0.36 -9.17 5.28
C ARG A 210 -0.38 -8.39 4.19
N HIS A 211 0.16 -8.35 2.98
CA HIS A 211 -0.39 -7.59 1.86
C HIS A 211 -0.62 -8.52 0.67
N VAL A 212 -1.61 -8.20 -0.18
CA VAL A 212 -1.89 -8.93 -1.42
C VAL A 212 -1.94 -7.99 -2.62
N ALA A 213 -1.57 -8.50 -3.79
CA ALA A 213 -1.76 -7.82 -5.06
C ALA A 213 -2.35 -8.78 -6.09
N PHE A 214 -3.21 -8.28 -6.96
CA PHE A 214 -3.84 -9.07 -8.01
C PHE A 214 -3.17 -8.86 -9.37
N TRP A 215 -3.20 -9.90 -10.19
CA TRP A 215 -2.77 -9.87 -11.58
C TRP A 215 -3.81 -10.55 -12.47
N GLU A 216 -4.17 -9.91 -13.57
CA GLU A 216 -5.07 -10.46 -14.57
C GLU A 216 -4.27 -10.86 -15.81
N GLY A 217 -4.11 -12.16 -15.99
CA GLY A 217 -3.42 -12.74 -17.15
C GLY A 217 -4.35 -13.47 -18.09
N ALA A 218 -3.77 -13.99 -19.18
CA ALA A 218 -4.51 -14.84 -20.13
C ALA A 218 -5.05 -16.13 -19.48
N GLY A 219 -4.40 -16.62 -18.42
CA GLY A 219 -4.82 -17.79 -17.65
C GLY A 219 -5.88 -17.51 -16.57
N GLY A 220 -6.33 -16.25 -16.43
CA GLY A 220 -7.24 -15.81 -15.37
C GLY A 220 -6.55 -14.94 -14.32
N THR A 221 -7.25 -14.71 -13.21
CA THR A 221 -6.77 -13.86 -12.13
C THR A 221 -5.92 -14.64 -11.14
N MET A 222 -4.80 -14.05 -10.76
CA MET A 222 -3.91 -14.51 -9.69
C MET A 222 -3.88 -13.48 -8.56
N MET A 223 -3.58 -13.96 -7.36
CA MET A 223 -3.33 -13.13 -6.19
C MET A 223 -1.99 -13.52 -5.59
N TYR A 224 -1.10 -12.55 -5.42
CA TYR A 224 0.20 -12.70 -4.78
C TYR A 224 0.11 -12.22 -3.34
N LEU A 225 0.35 -13.12 -2.40
CA LEU A 225 0.35 -12.84 -0.98
C LEU A 225 1.78 -12.68 -0.48
N ALA A 226 2.10 -11.49 0.04
CA ALA A 226 3.30 -11.26 0.84
C ALA A 226 3.09 -11.74 2.28
N ASN A 227 3.87 -12.73 2.69
CA ASN A 227 3.88 -13.29 4.04
C ASN A 227 5.01 -12.66 4.85
N GLU A 228 4.66 -11.84 5.84
CA GLU A 228 5.62 -11.04 6.60
C GLU A 228 6.60 -11.90 7.40
N LEU A 229 6.08 -12.92 8.10
CA LEU A 229 6.84 -13.72 9.06
C LEU A 229 7.54 -14.89 8.36
N GLY A 230 6.87 -15.48 7.36
CA GLY A 230 7.41 -16.57 6.55
C GLY A 230 8.52 -16.15 5.59
N ASN A 231 8.64 -14.84 5.30
CA ASN A 231 9.56 -14.31 4.29
C ASN A 231 9.40 -15.00 2.93
N ASP A 232 8.15 -15.16 2.51
CA ASP A 232 7.78 -15.78 1.24
C ASP A 232 6.60 -15.07 0.57
N VAL A 233 6.46 -15.36 -0.73
CA VAL A 233 5.36 -14.92 -1.57
C VAL A 233 4.57 -16.15 -1.97
N THR A 234 3.30 -16.22 -1.60
CA THR A 234 2.40 -17.29 -2.03
C THR A 234 1.52 -16.82 -3.18
N VAL A 235 1.51 -17.58 -4.27
CA VAL A 235 0.68 -17.36 -5.46
C VAL A 235 -0.61 -18.17 -5.32
N TYR A 236 -1.75 -17.50 -5.42
CA TYR A 236 -3.07 -18.12 -5.47
C TYR A 236 -3.70 -17.92 -6.85
N SER A 237 -4.22 -18.99 -7.43
CA SER A 237 -5.23 -18.88 -8.48
C SER A 237 -6.57 -18.47 -7.86
N VAL A 238 -7.20 -17.46 -8.46
CA VAL A 238 -8.50 -16.94 -8.04
C VAL A 238 -9.60 -17.61 -8.87
N ALA A 239 -10.52 -18.28 -8.18
CA ALA A 239 -11.71 -18.88 -8.76
C ALA A 239 -12.93 -18.02 -8.43
N TYR A 240 -13.43 -17.29 -9.43
CA TYR A 240 -14.65 -16.52 -9.29
C TYR A 240 -15.89 -17.41 -9.30
N PRO A 241 -16.89 -17.11 -8.45
CA PRO A 241 -18.14 -17.85 -8.47
C PRO A 241 -18.94 -17.58 -9.75
N SER A 242 -19.80 -18.53 -10.10
CA SER A 242 -20.65 -18.43 -11.28
C SER A 242 -22.02 -17.80 -10.99
N ALA A 243 -22.41 -17.74 -9.72
CA ALA A 243 -23.66 -17.16 -9.26
C ALA A 243 -23.43 -16.07 -8.20
N GLU A 244 -24.32 -15.10 -8.16
CA GLU A 244 -24.34 -14.07 -7.12
C GLU A 244 -24.54 -14.70 -5.74
N GLY A 245 -23.84 -14.17 -4.73
CA GLY A 245 -23.90 -14.66 -3.34
C GLY A 245 -23.03 -15.87 -3.03
N GLU A 246 -22.36 -16.47 -4.02
CA GLU A 246 -21.29 -17.44 -3.80
C GLU A 246 -19.96 -16.75 -3.48
N CYS A 247 -19.00 -17.52 -2.95
CA CYS A 247 -17.73 -17.00 -2.46
C CYS A 247 -16.58 -17.24 -3.44
N LEU A 248 -15.64 -16.30 -3.43
CA LEU A 248 -14.37 -16.41 -4.15
C LEU A 248 -13.53 -17.55 -3.58
N GLY A 249 -13.02 -18.40 -4.46
CA GLY A 249 -12.08 -19.48 -4.12
C GLY A 249 -10.63 -19.04 -4.35
N LEU A 250 -9.73 -19.47 -3.45
CA LEU A 250 -8.29 -19.28 -3.59
C LEU A 250 -7.59 -20.63 -3.51
N ILE A 251 -6.79 -20.95 -4.52
CA ILE A 251 -6.01 -22.19 -4.59
C ILE A 251 -4.54 -21.81 -4.68
N SER A 252 -3.73 -22.16 -3.67
CA SER A 252 -2.28 -21.94 -3.71
C SER A 252 -1.66 -22.83 -4.80
N ILE A 253 -0.83 -22.23 -5.66
CA ILE A 253 -0.16 -22.92 -6.78
C ILE A 253 1.37 -22.88 -6.65
N GLN A 254 1.91 -21.92 -5.90
CA GLN A 254 3.34 -21.73 -5.71
C GLN A 254 3.58 -20.94 -4.42
N THR A 255 4.66 -21.24 -3.73
CA THR A 255 5.25 -20.37 -2.70
C THR A 255 6.74 -20.28 -2.96
N ASP A 256 7.29 -19.07 -2.97
CA ASP A 256 8.72 -18.82 -3.20
C ASP A 256 9.23 -17.67 -2.34
N THR A 257 10.54 -17.62 -2.11
CA THR A 257 11.17 -16.59 -1.28
C THR A 257 11.58 -15.38 -2.13
N PRO A 258 11.57 -14.14 -1.59
CA PRO A 258 12.00 -12.94 -2.31
C PRO A 258 13.52 -12.81 -2.38
N TYR A 259 14.24 -13.93 -2.41
CA TYR A 259 15.70 -13.98 -2.48
C TYR A 259 16.15 -14.99 -3.55
N PRO A 260 17.25 -14.73 -4.25
CA PRO A 260 17.89 -15.73 -5.10
C PRO A 260 18.28 -16.99 -4.30
N ALA A 261 18.34 -18.14 -4.98
CA ALA A 261 18.53 -19.45 -4.33
C ALA A 261 19.85 -19.60 -3.53
N ASP A 262 20.84 -18.74 -3.77
CA ASP A 262 22.14 -18.72 -3.11
C ASP A 262 22.22 -17.72 -1.93
N GLN A 263 21.14 -17.01 -1.63
CA GLN A 263 21.08 -16.06 -0.53
C GLN A 263 20.35 -16.65 0.69
N GLU A 264 21.03 -16.69 1.84
CA GLU A 264 20.40 -17.09 3.10
C GLU A 264 19.43 -16.01 3.60
N VAL A 265 18.25 -16.46 4.02
CA VAL A 265 17.27 -15.66 4.77
C VAL A 265 17.78 -15.50 6.20
N LYS A 266 18.05 -14.28 6.64
CA LYS A 266 18.53 -13.98 7.99
C LYS A 266 17.35 -13.85 8.96
N ASP A 267 17.57 -14.22 10.21
CA ASP A 267 16.60 -13.97 11.28
C ASP A 267 16.28 -12.47 11.38
N GLY A 268 14.99 -12.15 11.57
CA GLY A 268 14.51 -10.78 11.73
C GLY A 268 14.11 -10.07 10.43
N GLN A 269 14.42 -10.66 9.27
CA GLN A 269 13.91 -10.19 7.98
C GLN A 269 12.40 -10.30 7.91
N LYS A 270 11.77 -9.33 7.24
CA LYS A 270 10.31 -9.26 7.10
C LYS A 270 9.93 -8.71 5.75
N ILE A 271 8.97 -9.33 5.07
CA ILE A 271 8.37 -8.71 3.89
C ILE A 271 7.55 -7.47 4.31
N GLY A 272 7.76 -6.35 3.62
CA GLY A 272 6.96 -5.15 3.70
C GLY A 272 5.74 -5.28 2.79
N GLU A 273 5.84 -4.91 1.53
CA GLU A 273 4.70 -4.78 0.63
C GLU A 273 4.88 -5.64 -0.63
N VAL A 274 3.76 -5.93 -1.31
CA VAL A 274 3.74 -6.53 -2.65
C VAL A 274 2.95 -5.65 -3.61
N ARG A 275 3.44 -5.48 -4.83
CA ARG A 275 2.77 -4.76 -5.93
C ARG A 275 2.88 -5.55 -7.21
N VAL A 276 1.88 -5.40 -8.09
CA VAL A 276 1.88 -5.97 -9.44
C VAL A 276 1.83 -4.81 -10.45
N SER A 277 2.65 -4.89 -11.49
CA SER A 277 2.54 -4.02 -12.66
C SER A 277 3.04 -4.75 -13.90
N GLY A 278 2.20 -4.79 -14.94
CA GLY A 278 2.43 -5.61 -16.12
C GLY A 278 2.57 -7.09 -15.76
N ASN A 279 3.65 -7.72 -16.23
CA ASN A 279 3.97 -9.12 -15.96
C ASN A 279 5.01 -9.27 -14.84
N THR A 280 4.95 -8.45 -13.80
CA THR A 280 5.91 -8.51 -12.70
C THR A 280 5.27 -8.32 -11.34
N VAL A 281 5.84 -8.99 -10.34
CA VAL A 281 5.55 -8.80 -8.92
C VAL A 281 6.76 -8.14 -8.28
N THR A 282 6.54 -7.04 -7.57
CA THR A 282 7.57 -6.33 -6.80
C THR A 282 7.28 -6.51 -5.32
N VAL A 283 8.30 -6.90 -4.54
CA VAL A 283 8.18 -7.17 -3.10
C VAL A 283 9.26 -6.43 -2.35
N SER A 284 8.91 -5.73 -1.27
CA SER A 284 9.89 -5.06 -0.42
C SER A 284 10.32 -5.94 0.76
N ASN A 285 11.62 -5.98 1.05
CA ASN A 285 12.18 -6.72 2.17
C ASN A 285 12.75 -5.76 3.20
N ARG A 286 12.46 -5.97 4.48
CA ARG A 286 12.91 -5.12 5.58
C ARG A 286 13.94 -5.86 6.42
N ALA A 287 14.93 -5.12 6.91
CA ALA A 287 16.00 -5.60 7.78
C ALA A 287 16.93 -6.65 7.15
N ASP A 288 17.01 -6.71 5.82
CA ASP A 288 17.82 -7.73 5.14
C ASP A 288 19.26 -7.26 4.88
N GLU A 289 19.47 -5.95 4.78
CA GLU A 289 20.76 -5.29 4.56
C GLU A 289 21.54 -5.88 3.37
N SER A 290 20.83 -6.40 2.36
CA SER A 290 21.42 -7.09 1.21
C SER A 290 22.37 -6.18 0.42
N PHE A 291 22.19 -4.86 0.52
CA PHE A 291 22.97 -3.85 -0.20
C PHE A 291 23.83 -3.00 0.75
N GLY A 292 24.13 -3.51 1.94
CA GLY A 292 24.96 -2.86 2.96
C GLY A 292 24.18 -2.37 4.17
N THR A 293 24.90 -1.87 5.17
CA THR A 293 24.29 -1.35 6.40
C THR A 293 23.28 -0.24 6.08
N ASN A 294 22.08 -0.35 6.65
CA ASN A 294 20.94 0.55 6.37
C ASN A 294 20.53 0.62 4.89
N ASN A 295 20.78 -0.42 4.10
CA ASN A 295 20.35 -0.51 2.71
C ASN A 295 19.72 -1.87 2.43
N ASP A 296 18.40 -1.88 2.53
CA ASP A 296 17.56 -3.05 2.33
C ASP A 296 17.26 -3.27 0.83
N SER A 297 16.43 -4.28 0.53
CA SER A 297 16.15 -4.67 -0.85
C SER A 297 14.69 -4.60 -1.29
N ILE A 298 14.52 -4.44 -2.60
CA ILE A 298 13.31 -4.81 -3.34
C ILE A 298 13.64 -6.05 -4.19
N ALA A 299 12.73 -7.03 -4.20
CA ALA A 299 12.75 -8.19 -5.08
C ALA A 299 11.73 -8.02 -6.21
N VAL A 300 12.14 -8.30 -7.45
CA VAL A 300 11.26 -8.29 -8.62
C VAL A 300 11.20 -9.67 -9.26
N PHE A 301 10.00 -10.22 -9.35
CA PHE A 301 9.70 -11.48 -10.00
C PHE A 301 9.06 -11.24 -11.36
N ALA A 302 9.43 -12.01 -12.37
CA ALA A 302 8.67 -12.09 -13.61
C ALA A 302 7.49 -13.06 -13.44
N ILE A 303 6.35 -12.73 -14.05
CA ILE A 303 5.13 -13.54 -14.07
C ILE A 303 5.04 -14.27 -15.42
N ASP A 304 4.97 -15.59 -15.39
CA ASP A 304 4.79 -16.39 -16.61
C ASP A 304 3.32 -16.47 -17.07
N ALA A 305 3.07 -17.15 -18.19
CA ALA A 305 1.72 -17.27 -18.76
C ALA A 305 0.72 -18.01 -17.85
N SER A 306 1.21 -18.82 -16.90
CA SER A 306 0.40 -19.54 -15.91
C SER A 306 0.15 -18.72 -14.64
N GLY A 307 0.80 -17.56 -14.48
CA GLY A 307 0.74 -16.75 -13.28
C GLY A 307 1.80 -17.07 -12.23
N ALA A 308 2.65 -18.06 -12.48
CA ALA A 308 3.76 -18.42 -11.61
C ALA A 308 4.86 -17.35 -11.65
N ILE A 309 5.59 -17.21 -10.54
CA ILE A 309 6.71 -16.28 -10.38
C ILE A 309 8.05 -16.98 -10.64
N SER A 310 8.99 -16.26 -11.28
CA SER A 310 10.36 -16.74 -11.53
C SER A 310 11.26 -16.62 -10.29
N THR A 311 12.57 -16.91 -10.41
CA THR A 311 13.55 -16.40 -9.43
C THR A 311 13.56 -14.87 -9.45
N PRO A 312 13.63 -14.18 -8.30
CA PRO A 312 13.62 -12.73 -8.27
C PRO A 312 14.98 -12.12 -8.64
N VAL A 313 14.94 -10.88 -9.13
CA VAL A 313 16.09 -9.99 -9.21
C VAL A 313 16.01 -8.97 -8.08
N MET A 314 17.10 -8.81 -7.34
CA MET A 314 17.17 -7.89 -6.20
C MET A 314 17.71 -6.53 -6.62
N SER A 315 17.22 -5.47 -6.00
CA SER A 315 17.71 -4.10 -6.18
C SER A 315 17.73 -3.36 -4.84
N PRO A 316 18.65 -2.40 -4.64
CA PRO A 316 18.69 -1.61 -3.42
C PRO A 316 17.47 -0.70 -3.31
N THR A 317 17.02 -0.46 -2.08
CA THR A 317 15.99 0.54 -1.78
C THR A 317 16.57 1.94 -1.55
N TYR A 318 17.91 2.03 -1.49
CA TYR A 318 18.68 3.23 -1.13
C TYR A 318 18.28 3.79 0.24
N GLY A 319 17.90 2.89 1.15
CA GLY A 319 17.51 3.20 2.53
C GLY A 319 17.14 1.92 3.29
N SER A 320 16.58 2.05 4.49
CA SER A 320 16.23 0.90 5.33
C SER A 320 14.76 0.85 5.71
N TYR A 321 14.29 -0.38 5.90
CA TYR A 321 12.90 -0.73 6.18
C TYR A 321 11.93 -0.18 5.12
N PRO A 322 11.99 -0.63 3.86
CA PRO A 322 11.02 -0.25 2.82
C PRO A 322 9.62 -0.80 3.17
N ARG A 323 8.87 -0.08 4.00
CA ARG A 323 7.56 -0.51 4.50
C ARG A 323 6.47 -0.34 3.45
N THR A 324 6.63 0.68 2.60
CA THR A 324 5.67 1.00 1.54
C THR A 324 6.35 1.31 0.22
N MET A 325 5.64 1.07 -0.87
CA MET A 325 6.04 1.46 -2.22
C MET A 325 4.84 1.63 -3.14
N GLN A 326 5.01 2.46 -4.18
CA GLN A 326 4.05 2.57 -5.27
C GLN A 326 4.75 2.74 -6.62
N ILE A 327 4.29 2.00 -7.62
CA ILE A 327 4.70 2.11 -9.01
C ILE A 327 3.82 3.19 -9.65
N ASN A 328 4.43 4.10 -10.43
CA ASN A 328 3.66 5.16 -11.06
C ASN A 328 2.76 4.64 -12.21
N ALA A 329 1.83 5.45 -12.70
CA ALA A 329 0.86 5.05 -13.73
C ALA A 329 1.53 4.69 -15.07
N ALA A 330 2.63 5.36 -15.41
CA ALA A 330 3.45 5.03 -16.58
C ALA A 330 4.23 3.71 -16.41
N GLY A 331 4.40 3.23 -15.16
CA GLY A 331 5.12 2.02 -14.83
C GLY A 331 6.65 2.13 -14.89
N ASP A 332 7.18 3.33 -15.10
CA ASP A 332 8.60 3.61 -15.32
C ASP A 332 9.33 4.17 -14.08
N LEU A 333 8.61 4.42 -12.99
CA LEU A 333 9.15 4.85 -11.71
C LEU A 333 8.54 4.08 -10.54
N VAL A 334 9.33 3.89 -9.48
CA VAL A 334 8.86 3.37 -8.20
C VAL A 334 9.24 4.35 -7.10
N ALA A 335 8.24 4.79 -6.31
CA ALA A 335 8.46 5.50 -5.07
C ALA A 335 8.55 4.46 -3.93
N ILE A 336 9.62 4.51 -3.16
CA ILE A 336 9.93 3.61 -2.05
C ILE A 336 9.94 4.43 -0.77
N GLY A 337 9.08 4.06 0.18
CA GLY A 337 9.02 4.64 1.51
C GLY A 337 9.88 3.85 2.49
N ASN A 338 11.09 4.34 2.77
CA ASN A 338 12.02 3.74 3.71
C ASN A 338 11.72 4.25 5.13
N GLN A 339 11.07 3.40 5.93
CA GLN A 339 10.60 3.74 7.26
C GLN A 339 11.75 4.14 8.18
N ASN A 340 12.76 3.29 8.35
CA ASN A 340 13.83 3.57 9.31
C ASN A 340 14.69 4.75 8.85
N SER A 341 14.98 4.88 7.55
CA SER A 341 15.72 6.06 7.06
C SER A 341 14.90 7.35 7.06
N GLY A 342 13.57 7.28 7.17
CA GLY A 342 12.70 8.47 7.07
C GLY A 342 12.73 9.12 5.69
N THR A 343 12.98 8.35 4.63
CA THR A 343 13.17 8.85 3.26
C THR A 343 12.15 8.30 2.28
N VAL A 344 11.75 9.15 1.33
CA VAL A 344 11.18 8.70 0.05
C VAL A 344 12.30 8.66 -0.97
N VAL A 345 12.46 7.52 -1.63
CA VAL A 345 13.39 7.33 -2.75
C VAL A 345 12.57 7.01 -3.98
N VAL A 346 12.83 7.70 -5.09
CA VAL A 346 12.29 7.37 -6.42
C VAL A 346 13.38 6.72 -7.24
N VAL A 347 13.11 5.52 -7.76
CA VAL A 347 14.02 4.77 -8.64
C VAL A 347 13.38 4.60 -10.02
N SER A 348 14.23 4.45 -11.04
CA SER A 348 13.78 4.10 -12.38
C SER A 348 13.33 2.64 -12.46
N ARG A 349 12.36 2.34 -13.32
CA ARG A 349 11.86 1.00 -13.59
C ARG A 349 11.72 0.78 -15.09
N ASP A 350 12.15 -0.37 -15.58
CA ASP A 350 11.80 -0.82 -16.92
C ASP A 350 10.37 -1.38 -16.91
N PRO A 351 9.40 -0.77 -17.62
CA PRO A 351 8.01 -1.24 -17.60
C PRO A 351 7.81 -2.67 -18.13
N ALA A 352 8.68 -3.14 -19.01
CA ALA A 352 8.57 -4.44 -19.64
C ALA A 352 9.11 -5.57 -18.75
N THR A 353 10.21 -5.32 -18.05
CA THR A 353 10.92 -6.34 -17.25
C THR A 353 10.71 -6.17 -15.75
N GLY A 354 10.24 -5.01 -15.31
CA GLY A 354 10.15 -4.60 -13.92
C GLY A 354 11.50 -4.33 -13.25
N ALA A 355 12.61 -4.47 -13.97
CA ALA A 355 13.94 -4.23 -13.43
C ALA A 355 14.05 -2.80 -12.89
N LEU A 356 14.52 -2.67 -11.65
CA LEU A 356 14.77 -1.37 -11.03
C LEU A 356 16.18 -0.92 -11.39
N GLY A 357 16.30 0.35 -11.79
CA GLY A 357 17.55 1.01 -12.11
C GLY A 357 18.06 1.90 -10.98
N ASP A 358 18.84 2.89 -11.36
CA ASP A 358 19.45 3.83 -10.42
C ASP A 358 18.40 4.72 -9.72
N GLU A 359 18.78 5.23 -8.54
CA GLU A 359 18.09 6.31 -7.85
C GLU A 359 17.94 7.51 -8.79
N VAL A 360 16.69 7.95 -8.99
CA VAL A 360 16.34 9.15 -9.74
C VAL A 360 16.42 10.36 -8.82
N ALA A 361 15.84 10.25 -7.62
CA ALA A 361 15.83 11.30 -6.61
C ALA A 361 15.45 10.73 -5.24
N SER A 362 15.84 11.42 -4.18
CA SER A 362 15.42 11.10 -2.81
C SER A 362 15.20 12.34 -1.97
N VAL A 363 14.39 12.21 -0.91
CA VAL A 363 14.17 13.27 0.07
C VAL A 363 13.88 12.67 1.44
N SER A 364 14.41 13.30 2.51
CA SER A 364 14.00 13.00 3.88
C SER A 364 12.72 13.76 4.21
N VAL A 365 11.73 13.06 4.75
CA VAL A 365 10.42 13.62 5.12
C VAL A 365 10.19 13.67 6.63
N GLY A 366 11.17 13.23 7.42
CA GLY A 366 11.09 13.21 8.88
C GLY A 366 12.27 12.52 9.55
N PRO A 367 12.26 12.44 10.89
CA PRO A 367 13.29 11.74 11.67
C PRO A 367 13.36 10.25 11.35
N GLU A 368 14.56 9.66 11.47
CA GLU A 368 14.74 8.21 11.34
C GLU A 368 13.89 7.41 12.34
N GLY A 369 13.41 6.25 11.88
CA GLY A 369 12.82 5.20 12.70
C GLY A 369 13.86 4.18 13.17
N VAL A 370 13.46 3.30 14.09
CA VAL A 370 14.31 2.22 14.62
C VAL A 370 13.51 0.94 14.66
N ASP A 371 14.01 -0.11 13.99
CA ASP A 371 13.42 -1.46 13.95
C ASP A 371 11.92 -1.49 13.63
N GLY A 372 11.46 -0.59 12.74
CA GLY A 372 10.06 -0.49 12.34
C GLY A 372 9.17 0.29 13.30
N VAL A 373 9.75 0.98 14.29
CA VAL A 373 9.09 1.93 15.20
C VAL A 373 9.40 3.36 14.77
N GLY A 374 8.36 4.17 14.60
CA GLY A 374 8.50 5.53 14.08
C GLY A 374 8.86 5.56 12.59
N GLY A 375 9.45 6.65 12.12
CA GLY A 375 9.88 6.78 10.74
C GLY A 375 8.76 7.06 9.72
N LEU A 376 9.11 6.97 8.43
CA LEU A 376 8.16 7.10 7.32
C LEU A 376 7.15 5.95 7.36
N SER A 377 5.86 6.25 7.17
CA SER A 377 4.80 5.25 7.24
C SER A 377 4.23 4.85 5.88
N SER A 378 3.95 5.80 4.99
CA SER A 378 3.33 5.54 3.68
C SER A 378 3.81 6.55 2.63
N VAL A 379 3.87 6.13 1.38
CA VAL A 379 4.09 6.97 0.21
C VAL A 379 3.07 6.63 -0.88
N ALA A 380 2.54 7.63 -1.55
CA ALA A 380 1.66 7.46 -2.70
C ALA A 380 1.87 8.51 -3.80
N TRP A 381 1.80 8.10 -5.06
CA TRP A 381 1.69 8.99 -6.21
C TRP A 381 0.28 9.62 -6.26
N ALA A 382 0.20 10.87 -6.69
CA ALA A 382 -1.04 11.60 -6.88
C ALA A 382 -1.56 11.46 -8.33
N GLU A 383 -1.92 10.24 -8.74
CA GLU A 383 -2.38 9.92 -10.11
C GLU A 383 -3.50 8.87 -10.16
#